data_AF-A0A7V9DVX5-F1
#
_entry.id   AF-A0A7V9DVX5-F1
#
_cell.length_a   1.000
_cell.length_b   1.000
_cell.length_c   1.000
_cell.angle_alpha   90.00
_cell.angle_beta   90.00
_cell.angle_gamma   90.00
#
_symmetry.space_group_name_H-M   'P 1'
#
loop_
_entity.id
_entity.type
_entity.pdbx_description
1 polymer ?
#
loop_
_entity_poly.entity_id
_entity_poly.type
_entity_poly.pdbx_seq_one_letter_code
_entity_poly.pdbx_strand_id
1 'polypeptide(L)'
;MTGESLREPPPALRPAHRSLRRLSTGTRPLVYGGNRIELLKNGAQFFPRLLQALGQATRSIHLETYIYELDNVGERVCDALIAAAERGVSVHLLVDGFGSQATVDGLIARMRPRGVKVIVFRRTRWWRLDRRLLRRLHRKIVLIDERLAFVGGINIIDDHHHPDPEPLRAGLGPRFDFAIECEGPLVAAITYTVTRLWWTVSVLQLKRRPSARPRHVNPPPLRHDGARAALLLRDNLRNRRTIERAYLDAFARARHDVLIANAYFLPGKKFRDALCAMVERGVRVRLLLQGRVEYRLQHYAQQALYGDLVKCGVQI
;
A
#
# COMPACT_ATOMS: atom_id res chain seq x y z
N MET A 1 -4.51 -31.04 76.60
CA MET A 1 -4.06 -31.70 75.36
C MET A 1 -4.84 -31.10 74.22
N THR A 2 -4.12 -30.40 73.36
CA THR A 2 -4.58 -29.41 72.37
C THR A 2 -5.12 -30.10 71.12
N GLY A 3 -6.33 -29.71 70.70
CA GLY A 3 -6.95 -30.16 69.45
C GLY A 3 -6.28 -29.53 68.23
N GLU A 4 -5.77 -30.38 67.33
CA GLU A 4 -5.28 -29.97 66.01
C GLU A 4 -6.47 -29.76 65.06
N SER A 5 -6.76 -28.49 64.80
CA SER A 5 -7.59 -28.04 63.69
C SER A 5 -6.84 -28.26 62.38
N LEU A 6 -7.28 -29.22 61.58
CA LEU A 6 -6.87 -29.40 60.17
C LEU A 6 -7.18 -28.10 59.39
N ARG A 7 -6.14 -27.37 58.99
CA ARG A 7 -6.26 -26.18 58.13
C ARG A 7 -6.43 -26.65 56.69
N GLU A 8 -7.50 -26.21 56.03
CA GLU A 8 -7.67 -26.38 54.58
C GLU A 8 -6.50 -25.75 53.81
N PRO A 9 -6.06 -26.35 52.69
CA PRO A 9 -5.04 -25.76 51.83
C PRO A 9 -5.59 -24.50 51.14
N PRO A 10 -4.74 -23.48 50.89
CA PRO A 10 -5.18 -22.26 50.24
C PRO A 10 -5.67 -22.54 48.81
N PRO A 11 -6.67 -21.79 48.32
CA PRO A 11 -7.23 -22.03 47.00
C PRO A 11 -6.16 -21.83 45.92
N ALA A 12 -6.13 -22.77 44.96
CA ALA A 12 -5.25 -22.72 43.81
C ALA A 12 -5.37 -21.36 43.09
N LEU A 13 -4.23 -20.68 42.93
CA LEU A 13 -4.12 -19.45 42.14
C LEU A 13 -4.64 -19.72 40.73
N ARG A 14 -5.83 -19.19 40.43
CA ARG A 14 -6.39 -19.21 39.07
C ARG A 14 -5.37 -18.62 38.10
N PRO A 15 -5.12 -19.21 36.92
CA PRO A 15 -4.25 -18.59 35.94
C PRO A 15 -4.87 -17.24 35.59
N ALA A 16 -4.15 -16.17 35.92
CA ALA A 16 -4.50 -14.83 35.51
C ALA A 16 -4.47 -14.83 33.97
N HIS A 17 -5.63 -15.04 33.34
CA HIS A 17 -5.90 -14.58 32.00
C HIS A 17 -5.81 -13.04 32.04
N ARG A 18 -4.57 -12.53 32.08
CA ARG A 18 -4.26 -11.14 31.79
C ARG A 18 -4.65 -10.94 30.35
N SER A 19 -5.90 -10.51 30.16
CA SER A 19 -6.40 -10.03 28.89
C SER A 19 -5.39 -9.00 28.36
N LEU A 20 -4.69 -9.34 27.29
CA LEU A 20 -3.83 -8.43 26.52
C LEU A 20 -4.65 -7.31 25.81
N ARG A 21 -5.79 -6.89 26.39
CA ARG A 21 -6.68 -5.84 25.87
C ARG A 21 -6.21 -4.41 26.18
N ARG A 22 -5.08 -4.23 26.86
CA ARG A 22 -4.54 -2.88 27.17
C ARG A 22 -3.12 -2.75 26.65
N LEU A 23 -2.99 -2.37 25.37
CA LEU A 23 -1.86 -1.60 24.80
C LEU A 23 -2.13 -1.18 23.32
N SER A 24 -3.39 -1.13 22.86
CA SER A 24 -3.72 -0.62 21.51
C SER A 24 -4.16 0.84 21.59
N THR A 25 -3.21 1.76 21.68
CA THR A 25 -3.42 3.21 21.49
C THR A 25 -3.51 3.63 20.01
N GLY A 26 -3.68 2.68 19.09
CA GLY A 26 -3.92 3.01 17.68
C GLY A 26 -5.41 2.97 17.36
N THR A 27 -5.92 4.04 16.75
CA THR A 27 -7.24 4.10 16.10
C THR A 27 -7.47 2.84 15.28
N ARG A 28 -8.52 2.08 15.62
CA ARG A 28 -8.96 0.96 14.78
C ARG A 28 -9.35 1.53 13.41
N PRO A 29 -8.95 0.88 12.30
CA PRO A 29 -9.40 1.30 10.97
C PRO A 29 -10.93 1.28 10.92
N LEU A 30 -11.52 2.34 10.39
CA LEU A 30 -12.95 2.37 10.12
C LEU A 30 -13.26 1.40 8.98
N VAL A 31 -14.20 0.50 9.21
CA VAL A 31 -14.68 -0.47 8.22
C VAL A 31 -15.89 0.13 7.53
N TYR A 32 -15.90 0.02 6.20
CA TYR A 32 -16.98 0.45 5.32
C TYR A 32 -17.61 -0.80 4.70
N GLY A 33 -18.94 -0.90 4.70
CA GLY A 33 -19.68 -1.89 3.91
C GLY A 33 -20.20 -1.29 2.61
N GLY A 34 -20.83 -2.09 1.75
CA GLY A 34 -21.44 -1.61 0.50
C GLY A 34 -20.44 -1.31 -0.63
N ASN A 35 -19.23 -1.87 -0.59
CA ASN A 35 -18.22 -1.61 -1.60
C ASN A 35 -18.25 -2.66 -2.72
N ARG A 36 -18.04 -2.22 -3.96
CA ARG A 36 -17.66 -3.11 -5.08
C ARG A 36 -16.14 -3.08 -5.16
N ILE A 37 -15.49 -4.23 -4.99
CA ILE A 37 -14.03 -4.36 -5.04
C ILE A 37 -13.68 -5.47 -6.01
N GLU A 38 -12.85 -5.14 -6.99
CA GLU A 38 -12.38 -6.06 -8.02
C GLU A 38 -10.85 -6.15 -7.97
N LEU A 39 -10.31 -7.38 -7.96
CA LEU A 39 -8.87 -7.62 -7.95
C LEU A 39 -8.34 -7.61 -9.39
N LEU A 40 -7.39 -6.72 -9.66
CA LEU A 40 -6.69 -6.58 -10.92
C LEU A 40 -5.31 -7.21 -10.80
N LYS A 41 -5.02 -8.16 -11.68
CA LYS A 41 -3.76 -8.91 -11.71
C LYS A 41 -2.87 -8.36 -12.82
N ASN A 42 -1.69 -7.88 -12.43
CA ASN A 42 -0.67 -7.29 -13.29
C ASN A 42 -1.19 -6.06 -14.07
N GLY A 43 -0.28 -5.42 -14.79
CA GLY A 43 -0.57 -4.35 -15.75
C GLY A 43 -1.56 -4.75 -16.84
N ALA A 44 -1.54 -6.02 -17.27
CA ALA A 44 -2.44 -6.54 -18.30
C ALA A 44 -3.94 -6.35 -17.97
N GLN A 45 -4.34 -6.52 -16.71
CA GLN A 45 -5.73 -6.22 -16.28
C GLN A 45 -5.86 -4.77 -15.79
N PHE A 46 -4.82 -4.21 -15.17
CA PHE A 46 -4.87 -2.90 -14.55
C PHE A 46 -4.93 -1.74 -15.55
N PHE A 47 -4.01 -1.68 -16.52
CA PHE A 47 -3.88 -0.53 -17.40
C PHE A 47 -5.07 -0.33 -18.34
N PRO A 48 -5.71 -1.36 -18.91
CA PRO A 48 -6.94 -1.16 -19.70
C PRO A 48 -8.06 -0.52 -18.88
N ARG A 49 -8.28 -1.00 -17.65
CA ARG A 49 -9.29 -0.46 -16.73
C ARG A 49 -8.97 0.98 -16.32
N LEU A 50 -7.70 1.25 -16.00
CA LEU A 50 -7.24 2.60 -15.66
C LEU A 50 -7.45 3.56 -16.83
N LEU A 51 -6.97 3.23 -18.04
CA LEU A 51 -7.07 4.09 -19.22
C LEU A 51 -8.52 4.37 -19.60
N GLN A 52 -9.40 3.36 -19.53
CA GLN A 52 -10.84 3.54 -19.73
C GLN A 52 -11.41 4.54 -18.72
N ALA A 53 -11.10 4.38 -17.44
CA ALA A 53 -11.60 5.26 -16.40
C ALA A 53 -11.08 6.70 -16.52
N LEU A 54 -9.81 6.89 -16.93
CA LEU A 54 -9.24 8.21 -17.22
C LEU A 54 -9.95 8.88 -18.42
N GLY A 55 -10.30 8.09 -19.45
CA GLY A 55 -11.07 8.56 -20.60
C GLY A 55 -12.49 9.00 -20.24
N GLN A 56 -13.11 8.37 -19.24
CA GLN A 56 -14.48 8.66 -18.79
C GLN A 56 -14.57 9.71 -17.68
N ALA A 57 -13.45 10.15 -17.12
CA ALA A 57 -13.44 11.14 -16.04
C ALA A 57 -14.07 12.47 -16.49
N THR A 58 -14.89 13.06 -15.61
CA THR A 58 -15.64 14.30 -15.89
C THR A 58 -15.34 15.45 -14.95
N ARG A 59 -14.79 15.18 -13.75
CA ARG A 59 -14.61 16.21 -12.71
C ARG A 59 -13.17 16.32 -12.21
N SER A 60 -12.57 15.22 -11.77
CA SER A 60 -11.23 15.25 -11.18
C SER A 60 -10.50 13.93 -11.25
N ILE A 61 -9.18 14.01 -11.47
CA ILE A 61 -8.28 12.87 -11.37
C ILE A 61 -7.17 13.21 -10.37
N HIS A 62 -6.91 12.31 -9.44
CA HIS A 62 -5.71 12.35 -8.60
C HIS A 62 -4.93 11.05 -8.79
N LEU A 63 -3.67 11.16 -9.24
CA LEU A 63 -2.77 10.03 -9.39
C LEU A 63 -1.57 10.21 -8.46
N GLU A 64 -1.38 9.28 -7.53
CA GLU A 64 -0.20 9.16 -6.68
C GLU A 64 0.56 7.89 -7.06
N THR A 65 1.84 7.98 -7.40
CA THR A 65 2.68 6.79 -7.67
C THR A 65 4.12 6.98 -7.20
N TYR A 66 4.81 5.86 -6.94
CA TYR A 66 6.23 5.85 -6.62
C TYR A 66 7.09 5.88 -7.90
N ILE A 67 6.83 4.96 -8.82
CA ILE A 67 7.49 4.89 -10.13
C ILE A 67 6.49 5.34 -11.20
N TYR A 68 6.96 6.19 -12.09
CA TYR A 68 6.31 6.57 -13.32
C TYR A 68 7.40 6.55 -14.40
N GLU A 69 7.41 5.54 -15.26
CA GLU A 69 8.30 5.48 -16.41
C GLU A 69 7.60 6.02 -17.67
N LEU A 70 8.38 6.51 -18.64
CA LEU A 70 7.89 6.97 -19.95
C LEU A 70 8.10 5.87 -21.00
N ASP A 71 7.59 4.68 -20.71
CA ASP A 71 7.50 3.58 -21.66
C ASP A 71 6.12 3.57 -22.35
N ASN A 72 5.84 2.55 -23.18
CA ASN A 72 4.58 2.45 -23.90
C ASN A 72 3.33 2.62 -23.01
N VAL A 73 3.35 2.08 -21.79
CA VAL A 73 2.23 2.23 -20.86
C VAL A 73 2.21 3.63 -20.26
N GLY A 74 3.36 4.13 -19.78
CA GLY A 74 3.46 5.44 -19.17
C GLY A 74 3.12 6.60 -20.11
N GLU A 75 3.49 6.45 -21.39
CA GLU A 75 3.13 7.32 -22.52
C GLU A 75 1.61 7.39 -22.70
N ARG A 76 0.93 6.22 -22.78
CA ARG A 76 -0.53 6.16 -22.90
C ARG A 76 -1.25 6.76 -21.70
N VAL A 77 -0.77 6.51 -20.49
CA VAL A 77 -1.31 7.12 -19.27
C VAL A 77 -1.07 8.64 -19.29
N CYS A 78 0.08 9.09 -19.80
CA CYS A 78 0.40 10.51 -19.92
C CYS A 78 -0.58 11.21 -20.86
N ASP A 79 -0.81 10.65 -22.03
CA ASP A 79 -1.75 11.17 -23.01
C ASP A 79 -3.18 11.17 -22.50
N ALA A 80 -3.61 10.13 -21.79
CA ALA A 80 -4.94 10.06 -21.19
C ALA A 80 -5.16 11.17 -20.13
N LEU A 81 -4.14 11.46 -19.32
CA LEU A 81 -4.18 12.53 -18.32
C LEU A 81 -4.22 13.92 -18.98
N ILE A 82 -3.43 14.13 -20.04
CA ILE A 82 -3.44 15.37 -20.83
C ILE A 82 -4.80 15.56 -21.48
N ALA A 83 -5.33 14.55 -22.16
CA ALA A 83 -6.64 14.61 -22.79
C ALA A 83 -7.75 14.90 -21.77
N ALA A 84 -7.67 14.35 -20.56
CA ALA A 84 -8.62 14.69 -19.49
C ALA A 84 -8.51 16.15 -19.06
N ALA A 85 -7.29 16.68 -18.89
CA ALA A 85 -7.09 18.08 -18.54
C ALA A 85 -7.61 19.03 -19.65
N GLU A 86 -7.41 18.68 -20.92
CA GLU A 86 -7.91 19.44 -22.07
C GLU A 86 -9.44 19.43 -22.16
N ARG A 87 -10.10 18.37 -21.69
CA ARG A 87 -11.58 18.33 -21.49
C ARG A 87 -12.07 19.16 -20.30
N GLY A 88 -11.17 19.78 -19.53
CA GLY A 88 -11.51 20.58 -18.34
C GLY A 88 -11.55 19.79 -17.03
N VAL A 89 -11.17 18.51 -17.02
CA VAL A 89 -11.07 17.71 -15.79
C VAL A 89 -9.91 18.25 -14.94
N SER A 90 -10.11 18.40 -13.62
CA SER A 90 -9.01 18.82 -12.75
C SER A 90 -8.05 17.65 -12.49
N VAL A 91 -6.91 17.62 -13.20
CA VAL A 91 -5.92 16.55 -13.10
C VAL A 91 -4.76 16.92 -12.16
N HIS A 92 -4.50 16.05 -11.18
CA HIS A 92 -3.45 16.19 -10.18
C HIS A 92 -2.54 14.96 -10.18
N LEU A 93 -1.27 15.14 -10.55
CA LEU A 93 -0.26 14.09 -10.56
C LEU A 93 0.78 14.33 -9.45
N LEU A 94 0.93 13.36 -8.56
CA LEU A 94 1.94 13.34 -7.51
C LEU A 94 2.86 12.13 -7.69
N VAL A 95 4.12 12.39 -8.07
CA VAL A 95 5.14 11.35 -8.28
C VAL A 95 6.25 11.42 -7.24
N ASP A 96 6.85 10.29 -6.89
CA ASP A 96 8.05 10.29 -6.05
C ASP A 96 9.30 10.68 -6.86
N GLY A 97 10.08 11.64 -6.32
CA GLY A 97 11.26 12.16 -7.00
C GLY A 97 12.50 11.26 -6.96
N PHE A 98 12.44 10.09 -6.33
CA PHE A 98 13.47 9.05 -6.42
C PHE A 98 13.00 7.89 -7.29
N GLY A 99 11.79 7.38 -7.05
CA GLY A 99 11.23 6.31 -7.87
C GLY A 99 11.02 6.72 -9.33
N SER A 100 10.79 8.00 -9.61
CA SER A 100 10.61 8.54 -10.97
C SER A 100 11.71 9.53 -11.37
N GLN A 101 12.92 9.37 -10.83
CA GLN A 101 13.99 10.37 -11.01
C GLN A 101 14.38 10.58 -12.47
N ALA A 102 14.38 9.52 -13.29
CA ALA A 102 14.78 9.59 -14.70
C ALA A 102 13.76 10.32 -15.59
N THR A 103 12.48 10.32 -15.21
CA THR A 103 11.37 10.73 -16.07
C THR A 103 10.64 11.99 -15.60
N VAL A 104 10.86 12.40 -14.34
CA VAL A 104 10.11 13.49 -13.71
C VAL A 104 10.17 14.82 -14.49
N ASP A 105 11.31 15.14 -15.08
CA ASP A 105 11.46 16.38 -15.87
C ASP A 105 10.71 16.30 -17.20
N GLY A 106 10.71 15.14 -17.86
CA GLY A 106 9.90 14.88 -19.06
C GLY A 106 8.40 14.96 -18.77
N LEU A 107 7.95 14.34 -17.67
CA LEU A 107 6.56 14.43 -17.20
C LEU A 107 6.14 15.89 -16.96
N ILE A 108 6.98 16.66 -16.28
CA ILE A 108 6.71 18.08 -16.02
C ILE A 108 6.60 18.87 -17.33
N ALA A 109 7.59 18.71 -18.22
CA ALA A 109 7.67 19.45 -19.47
C ALA A 109 6.47 19.17 -20.38
N ARG A 110 5.99 17.93 -20.42
CA ARG A 110 4.86 17.54 -21.27
C ARG A 110 3.50 17.87 -20.67
N MET A 111 3.31 17.60 -19.39
CA MET A 111 1.96 17.64 -18.78
C MET A 111 1.57 19.03 -18.24
N ARG A 112 2.50 19.79 -17.65
CA ARG A 112 2.16 21.08 -17.03
C ARG A 112 1.64 22.11 -18.03
N PRO A 113 2.24 22.29 -19.22
CA PRO A 113 1.72 23.23 -20.22
C PRO A 113 0.31 22.86 -20.71
N ARG A 114 -0.10 21.60 -20.57
CA ARG A 114 -1.42 21.07 -20.96
C ARG A 114 -2.42 21.04 -19.80
N GLY A 115 -2.18 21.79 -18.73
CA GLY A 115 -3.13 21.98 -17.63
C GLY A 115 -3.10 20.90 -16.53
N VAL A 116 -2.25 19.88 -16.65
CA VAL A 116 -2.07 18.89 -15.58
C VAL A 116 -1.24 19.49 -14.44
N LYS A 117 -1.74 19.42 -13.22
CA LYS A 117 -1.00 19.87 -12.03
C LYS A 117 -0.05 18.77 -11.60
N VAL A 118 1.26 18.96 -11.83
CA VAL A 118 2.29 17.97 -11.46
C VAL A 118 3.08 18.44 -10.24
N ILE A 119 3.13 17.62 -9.19
CA ILE A 119 3.93 17.81 -7.98
C ILE A 119 4.91 16.65 -7.82
N VAL A 120 6.16 16.96 -7.43
CA VAL A 120 7.21 15.97 -7.20
C VAL A 120 7.46 15.82 -5.71
N PHE A 121 7.10 14.68 -5.14
CA PHE A 121 7.38 14.39 -3.75
C PHE A 121 8.89 14.21 -3.53
N ARG A 122 9.50 15.15 -2.79
CA ARG A 122 10.92 15.11 -2.37
C ARG A 122 11.89 14.77 -3.51
N ARG A 123 12.00 15.70 -4.47
CA ARG A 123 12.97 15.62 -5.57
C ARG A 123 14.37 15.32 -5.05
N THR A 124 14.98 14.25 -5.54
CA THR A 124 16.31 13.81 -5.10
C THR A 124 17.36 14.77 -5.66
N ARG A 125 18.23 15.30 -4.79
CA ARG A 125 19.40 16.09 -5.18
C ARG A 125 20.62 15.30 -4.71
N TRP A 126 21.51 14.94 -5.63
CA TRP A 126 22.64 14.03 -5.38
C TRP A 126 23.63 14.53 -4.32
N TRP A 127 23.62 15.83 -4.01
CA TRP A 127 24.52 16.46 -3.03
C TRP A 127 23.95 16.65 -1.62
N ARG A 128 22.76 16.12 -1.29
CA ARG A 128 22.19 16.25 0.07
C ARG A 128 21.98 14.88 0.71
N LEU A 129 22.80 14.52 1.70
CA LEU A 129 22.52 13.42 2.63
C LEU A 129 21.59 13.89 3.75
N ASP A 130 20.32 14.12 3.43
CA ASP A 130 19.28 14.37 4.45
C ASP A 130 18.55 13.07 4.76
N ARG A 131 18.55 12.62 6.03
CA ARG A 131 17.77 11.45 6.49
C ARG A 131 16.27 11.58 6.18
N ARG A 132 15.76 12.79 5.94
CA ARG A 132 14.39 13.05 5.46
C ARG A 132 14.15 12.58 4.02
N LEU A 133 15.19 12.34 3.22
CA LEU A 133 15.12 11.71 1.89
C LEU A 133 14.82 10.21 1.94
N LEU A 134 14.98 9.56 3.10
CA LEU A 134 14.53 8.18 3.29
C LEU A 134 13.00 8.06 3.35
N ARG A 135 12.28 9.18 3.45
CA ARG A 135 10.82 9.20 3.44
C ARG A 135 10.35 9.32 2.00
N ARG A 136 9.82 8.24 1.43
CA ARG A 136 9.36 8.18 0.05
C ARG A 136 7.85 7.97 -0.05
N LEU A 137 7.26 8.47 -1.13
CA LEU A 137 5.88 8.22 -1.48
C LEU A 137 5.78 6.84 -2.11
N HIS A 138 5.45 5.82 -1.33
CA HIS A 138 5.23 4.45 -1.84
C HIS A 138 3.77 4.13 -2.14
N ARG A 139 2.87 5.12 -2.09
CA ARG A 139 1.47 4.93 -2.45
C ARG A 139 1.34 4.78 -3.97
N LYS A 140 0.50 3.87 -4.41
CA LYS A 140 -0.03 3.82 -5.78
C LYS A 140 -1.54 3.88 -5.67
N ILE A 141 -2.07 5.09 -5.88
CA ILE A 141 -3.51 5.37 -5.74
C ILE A 141 -3.92 6.23 -6.92
N VAL A 142 -4.98 5.81 -7.61
CA VAL A 142 -5.68 6.66 -8.57
C VAL A 142 -7.08 6.90 -8.06
N LEU A 143 -7.52 8.14 -7.98
CA LEU A 143 -8.87 8.53 -7.60
C LEU A 143 -9.50 9.31 -8.74
N ILE A 144 -10.68 8.88 -9.17
CA ILE A 144 -11.41 9.45 -10.30
C ILE A 144 -12.80 9.86 -9.82
N ASP A 145 -13.11 11.13 -10.04
CA ASP A 145 -14.40 11.78 -9.75
C ASP A 145 -14.96 11.53 -8.33
N GLU A 146 -14.07 11.29 -7.36
CA GLU A 146 -14.43 10.98 -5.97
C GLU A 146 -15.34 9.73 -5.84
N ARG A 147 -15.39 8.91 -6.89
CA ARG A 147 -16.34 7.79 -7.06
C ARG A 147 -15.65 6.45 -7.29
N LEU A 148 -14.54 6.46 -8.02
CA LEU A 148 -13.76 5.27 -8.37
C LEU A 148 -12.33 5.43 -7.86
N ALA A 149 -11.80 4.37 -7.25
CA ALA A 149 -10.42 4.36 -6.79
C ALA A 149 -9.69 3.09 -7.22
N PHE A 150 -8.46 3.25 -7.67
CA PHE A 150 -7.49 2.17 -7.82
C PHE A 150 -6.47 2.24 -6.70
N VAL A 151 -6.19 1.12 -6.02
CA VAL A 151 -5.21 1.05 -4.92
C VAL A 151 -4.42 -0.25 -5.02
N GLY A 152 -3.09 -0.21 -4.99
CA GLY A 152 -2.31 -1.44 -5.15
C GLY A 152 -0.81 -1.29 -5.04
N GLY A 153 -0.10 -2.32 -5.52
CA GLY A 153 1.36 -2.35 -5.71
C GLY A 153 1.81 -1.90 -7.10
N ILE A 154 0.94 -2.01 -8.12
CA ILE A 154 1.25 -1.67 -9.51
C ILE A 154 1.62 -0.19 -9.65
N ASN A 155 2.83 0.09 -10.18
CA ASN A 155 3.27 1.44 -10.54
C ASN A 155 2.92 1.77 -12.00
N ILE A 156 3.21 2.99 -12.47
CA ILE A 156 3.03 3.34 -13.88
C ILE A 156 4.31 2.98 -14.64
N ILE A 157 4.41 1.71 -15.01
CA ILE A 157 5.52 1.11 -15.76
C ILE A 157 5.00 -0.18 -16.40
N ASP A 158 5.46 -0.50 -17.60
CA ASP A 158 5.12 -1.75 -18.27
C ASP A 158 5.72 -2.95 -17.50
N ASP A 159 4.92 -4.00 -17.33
CA ASP A 159 5.32 -5.21 -16.61
C ASP A 159 6.50 -5.92 -17.27
N HIS A 160 6.70 -5.72 -18.58
CA HIS A 160 7.80 -6.28 -19.35
C HIS A 160 9.01 -5.32 -19.45
N HIS A 161 8.92 -4.15 -18.82
CA HIS A 161 10.02 -3.19 -18.76
C HIS A 161 11.08 -3.64 -17.75
N HIS A 162 11.83 -4.69 -18.06
CA HIS A 162 12.94 -5.14 -17.22
C HIS A 162 14.20 -4.32 -17.50
N PRO A 163 14.98 -3.93 -16.46
CA PRO A 163 16.22 -3.17 -16.64
C PRO A 163 17.39 -4.02 -17.18
N ASP A 164 17.22 -5.35 -17.24
CA ASP A 164 18.24 -6.27 -17.73
C ASP A 164 18.48 -6.09 -19.25
N PRO A 165 19.73 -6.16 -19.72
CA PRO A 165 20.03 -6.15 -21.16
C PRO A 165 19.60 -7.46 -21.84
N GLU A 166 19.39 -7.42 -23.15
CA GLU A 166 19.28 -8.65 -23.94
C GLU A 166 20.58 -9.48 -23.90
N PRO A 167 20.52 -10.82 -23.89
CA PRO A 167 19.32 -11.67 -23.97
C PRO A 167 18.72 -12.07 -22.61
N LEU A 168 19.28 -11.58 -21.48
CA LEU A 168 18.81 -11.94 -20.13
C LEU A 168 17.35 -11.54 -19.89
N ARG A 169 16.87 -10.56 -20.66
CA ARG A 169 15.49 -10.07 -20.64
C ARG A 169 14.51 -10.93 -21.44
N ALA A 170 14.91 -11.51 -22.57
CA ALA A 170 14.03 -12.21 -23.51
C ALA A 170 13.22 -13.38 -22.91
N GLY A 171 13.63 -13.93 -21.77
CA GLY A 171 12.92 -15.01 -21.06
C GLY A 171 12.08 -14.57 -19.86
N LEU A 172 12.05 -13.28 -19.54
CA LEU A 172 11.36 -12.80 -18.34
C LEU A 172 9.86 -12.56 -18.62
N GLY A 173 9.03 -13.25 -17.84
CA GLY A 173 7.59 -12.98 -17.80
C GLY A 173 7.26 -11.58 -17.26
N PRO A 174 5.96 -11.23 -17.20
CA PRO A 174 5.53 -9.95 -16.64
C PRO A 174 5.89 -9.88 -15.15
N ARG A 175 6.16 -8.67 -14.65
CA ARG A 175 6.18 -8.40 -13.21
C ARG A 175 4.82 -8.75 -12.59
N PHE A 176 4.86 -9.57 -11.55
CA PHE A 176 3.66 -9.94 -10.79
C PHE A 176 3.34 -8.89 -9.74
N ASP A 177 2.17 -8.29 -9.86
CA ASP A 177 1.68 -7.32 -8.88
C ASP A 177 0.14 -7.25 -8.93
N PHE A 178 -0.46 -6.63 -7.93
CA PHE A 178 -1.91 -6.58 -7.76
C PHE A 178 -2.36 -5.16 -7.43
N ALA A 179 -3.52 -4.81 -7.95
CA ALA A 179 -4.28 -3.64 -7.53
C ALA A 179 -5.74 -4.02 -7.31
N ILE A 180 -6.46 -3.16 -6.61
CA ILE A 180 -7.92 -3.23 -6.52
C ILE A 180 -8.53 -2.05 -7.24
N GLU A 181 -9.61 -2.30 -7.98
CA GLU A 181 -10.58 -1.30 -8.41
C GLU A 181 -11.69 -1.27 -7.35
N CYS A 182 -12.05 -0.09 -6.86
CA CYS A 182 -12.98 0.08 -5.76
C CYS A 182 -13.99 1.19 -6.03
N GLU A 183 -15.27 0.86 -5.85
CA GLU A 183 -16.39 1.79 -5.81
C GLU A 183 -17.17 1.61 -4.50
N GLY A 184 -17.88 2.65 -4.07
CA GLY A 184 -18.71 2.64 -2.88
C GLY A 184 -18.15 3.43 -1.70
N PRO A 185 -18.70 3.24 -0.49
CA PRO A 185 -18.41 4.11 0.66
C PRO A 185 -16.94 4.28 1.05
N LEU A 186 -16.09 3.28 0.80
CA LEU A 186 -14.66 3.34 1.08
C LEU A 186 -13.96 4.47 0.32
N VAL A 187 -14.48 4.86 -0.85
CA VAL A 187 -13.88 5.91 -1.68
C VAL A 187 -13.89 7.27 -0.98
N ALA A 188 -14.81 7.53 -0.05
CA ALA A 188 -14.78 8.75 0.77
C ALA A 188 -13.50 8.84 1.64
N ALA A 189 -13.08 7.72 2.24
CA ALA A 189 -11.85 7.66 3.02
C ALA A 189 -10.59 7.81 2.15
N ILE A 190 -10.62 7.22 0.95
CA ILE A 190 -9.54 7.36 -0.05
C ILE A 190 -9.45 8.82 -0.51
N THR A 191 -10.59 9.43 -0.82
CA THR A 191 -10.72 10.83 -1.22
C THR A 191 -10.11 11.77 -0.19
N TYR A 192 -10.47 11.65 1.08
CA TYR A 192 -9.88 12.45 2.15
C TYR A 192 -8.36 12.25 2.22
N THR A 193 -7.89 11.02 2.08
CA THR A 193 -6.47 10.68 2.20
C THR A 193 -5.63 11.29 1.07
N VAL A 194 -6.11 11.17 -0.17
CA VAL A 194 -5.43 11.65 -1.38
C VAL A 194 -5.46 13.17 -1.44
N THR A 195 -6.63 13.78 -1.27
CA THR A 195 -6.76 15.24 -1.30
C THR A 195 -6.00 15.91 -0.15
N ARG A 196 -5.94 15.29 1.04
CA ARG A 196 -5.11 15.79 2.16
C ARG A 196 -3.62 15.68 1.90
N LEU A 197 -3.13 14.59 1.29
CA LEU A 197 -1.72 14.49 0.94
C LEU A 197 -1.36 15.54 -0.11
N TRP A 198 -2.15 15.63 -1.17
CA TRP A 198 -2.02 16.66 -2.20
C TRP A 198 -1.96 18.07 -1.60
N TRP A 199 -2.93 18.43 -0.75
CA TRP A 199 -2.98 19.73 -0.08
C TRP A 199 -1.72 19.98 0.76
N THR A 200 -1.30 18.99 1.56
CA THR A 200 -0.12 19.11 2.43
C THR A 200 1.16 19.37 1.63
N VAL A 201 1.37 18.61 0.55
CA VAL A 201 2.57 18.77 -0.28
C VAL A 201 2.50 20.08 -1.08
N SER A 202 1.31 20.45 -1.58
CA SER A 202 1.08 21.72 -2.28
C SER A 202 1.42 22.93 -1.41
N VAL A 203 0.96 22.97 -0.15
CA VAL A 203 1.29 24.05 0.80
C VAL A 203 2.79 24.15 1.02
N LEU A 204 3.47 23.01 1.17
CA LEU A 204 4.91 22.97 1.44
C LEU A 204 5.76 23.39 0.23
N GLN A 205 5.31 23.10 -0.99
CA GLN A 205 6.11 23.35 -2.21
C GLN A 205 5.75 24.64 -2.94
N LEU A 206 4.46 24.96 -3.04
CA LEU A 206 3.99 26.07 -3.87
C LEU A 206 3.97 27.41 -3.11
N LYS A 207 4.22 27.40 -1.79
CA LYS A 207 4.12 28.57 -0.87
C LYS A 207 2.79 29.35 -0.95
N ARG A 208 1.83 28.87 -1.74
CA ARG A 208 0.45 29.33 -1.86
C ARG A 208 -0.41 28.33 -1.11
N ARG A 209 -1.29 28.83 -0.25
CA ARG A 209 -2.31 27.97 0.37
C ARG A 209 -3.27 27.56 -0.75
N PRO A 210 -3.45 26.26 -1.04
CA PRO A 210 -4.59 25.81 -1.81
C PRO A 210 -5.88 26.27 -1.09
N SER A 211 -7.02 26.11 -1.75
CA SER A 211 -8.35 26.34 -1.18
C SER A 211 -8.59 25.58 0.14
N ALA A 212 -9.81 25.70 0.69
CA ALA A 212 -10.22 25.14 1.97
C ALA A 212 -9.61 23.74 2.25
N ARG A 213 -9.06 23.59 3.47
CA ARG A 213 -8.45 22.33 3.92
C ARG A 213 -9.45 21.17 3.73
N PRO A 214 -9.03 20.03 3.16
CA PRO A 214 -9.91 18.88 2.98
C PRO A 214 -10.57 18.50 4.31
N ARG A 215 -11.91 18.43 4.29
CA ARG A 215 -12.71 18.03 5.44
C ARG A 215 -12.82 16.52 5.48
N HIS A 216 -12.71 15.97 6.68
CA HIS A 216 -13.02 14.57 6.91
C HIS A 216 -14.54 14.40 6.77
N VAL A 217 -14.97 13.56 5.85
CA VAL A 217 -16.38 13.19 5.74
C VAL A 217 -16.62 12.04 6.71
N ASN A 218 -17.66 12.14 7.54
CA ASN A 218 -18.03 11.04 8.41
C ASN A 218 -18.42 9.83 7.54
N PRO A 219 -17.98 8.61 7.91
CA PRO A 219 -18.38 7.43 7.17
C PRO A 219 -19.91 7.34 7.16
N PRO A 220 -20.53 6.99 6.03
CA PRO A 220 -21.94 6.64 6.04
C PRO A 220 -22.14 5.42 6.97
N PRO A 221 -23.37 5.18 7.47
CA PRO A 221 -23.68 4.00 8.25
C PRO A 221 -23.20 2.73 7.57
N LEU A 222 -22.72 1.76 8.37
CA LEU A 222 -22.29 0.46 7.87
C LEU A 222 -23.43 -0.20 7.09
N ARG A 223 -23.22 -0.39 5.79
CA ARG A 223 -24.13 -1.18 4.97
C ARG A 223 -23.81 -2.67 5.11
N HIS A 224 -24.84 -3.51 4.98
CA HIS A 224 -24.72 -4.96 5.07
C HIS A 224 -24.53 -5.64 3.71
N ASP A 225 -24.78 -4.93 2.60
CA ASP A 225 -24.52 -5.38 1.24
C ASP A 225 -23.05 -5.15 0.82
N GLY A 226 -22.61 -5.78 -0.26
CA GLY A 226 -21.28 -5.60 -0.84
C GLY A 226 -20.10 -6.03 0.05
N ALA A 227 -18.89 -5.68 -0.39
CA ALA A 227 -17.66 -6.01 0.32
C ALA A 227 -17.44 -5.09 1.53
N ARG A 228 -16.98 -5.68 2.64
CA ARG A 228 -16.50 -4.94 3.82
C ARG A 228 -15.01 -4.68 3.70
N ALA A 229 -14.61 -3.42 3.76
CA ALA A 229 -13.21 -3.04 3.60
C ALA A 229 -12.83 -1.85 4.48
N ALA A 230 -11.53 -1.72 4.76
CA ALA A 230 -10.97 -0.59 5.50
C ALA A 230 -9.70 -0.10 4.80
N LEU A 231 -9.55 1.22 4.69
CA LEU A 231 -8.33 1.82 4.18
C LEU A 231 -7.25 1.82 5.26
N LEU A 232 -6.14 1.13 5.01
CA LEU A 232 -5.01 1.09 5.92
C LEU A 232 -3.92 2.02 5.43
N LEU A 233 -3.56 2.99 6.27
CA LEU A 233 -2.47 3.91 6.01
C LEU A 233 -1.31 3.62 6.94
N ARG A 234 -0.09 3.82 6.42
CA ARG A 234 1.11 3.94 7.24
C ARG A 234 1.60 5.38 7.17
N ASP A 235 1.87 5.95 8.34
CA ASP A 235 2.63 7.18 8.48
C ASP A 235 3.71 7.01 9.56
N ASN A 236 4.57 8.03 9.70
CA ASN A 236 5.69 7.97 10.63
C ASN A 236 5.33 8.40 12.06
N LEU A 237 4.06 8.73 12.34
CA LEU A 237 3.61 9.28 13.62
C LEU A 237 2.58 8.35 14.27
N ARG A 238 1.31 8.46 13.88
CA ARG A 238 0.17 7.79 14.53
C ARG A 238 -0.10 6.41 13.96
N ASN A 239 0.24 6.16 12.69
CA ASN A 239 -0.12 4.93 11.97
C ASN A 239 1.08 4.03 11.63
N ARG A 240 2.15 4.08 12.43
CA ARG A 240 3.43 3.39 12.15
C ARG A 240 3.29 1.87 12.00
N ARG A 241 2.34 1.27 12.71
CA ARG A 241 2.11 -0.19 12.77
C ARG A 241 0.69 -0.58 12.38
N THR A 242 -0.05 0.28 11.68
CA THR A 242 -1.46 -0.01 11.36
C THR A 242 -1.58 -1.17 10.38
N ILE A 243 -0.74 -1.20 9.34
CA ILE A 243 -0.69 -2.31 8.36
C ILE A 243 -0.18 -3.59 9.04
N GLU A 244 0.92 -3.51 9.79
CA GLU A 244 1.48 -4.67 10.53
C GLU A 244 0.45 -5.30 11.48
N ARG A 245 -0.27 -4.48 12.25
CA ARG A 245 -1.33 -4.98 13.16
C ARG A 245 -2.47 -5.64 12.40
N ALA A 246 -2.88 -5.11 11.24
CA ALA A 246 -3.93 -5.73 10.45
C ALA A 246 -3.52 -7.12 9.94
N TYR A 247 -2.26 -7.30 9.52
CA TYR A 247 -1.71 -8.62 9.18
C TYR A 247 -1.71 -9.56 10.39
N LEU A 248 -1.18 -9.12 11.54
CA LEU A 248 -1.17 -9.95 12.77
C LEU A 248 -2.58 -10.36 13.21
N ASP A 249 -3.54 -9.44 13.13
CA ASP A 249 -4.95 -9.71 13.42
C ASP A 249 -5.55 -10.72 12.43
N ALA A 250 -5.19 -10.66 11.14
CA ALA A 250 -5.60 -11.63 10.13
C ALA A 250 -4.96 -13.01 10.39
N PHE A 251 -3.67 -13.04 10.71
CA PHE A 251 -2.93 -14.26 11.05
C PHE A 251 -3.52 -14.98 12.26
N ALA A 252 -3.93 -14.24 13.29
CA ALA A 252 -4.58 -14.82 14.47
C ALA A 252 -5.93 -15.48 14.15
N ARG A 253 -6.62 -15.04 13.08
CA ARG A 253 -7.90 -15.58 12.63
C ARG A 253 -7.79 -16.65 11.54
N ALA A 254 -6.63 -16.80 10.91
CA ALA A 254 -6.41 -17.81 9.89
C ALA A 254 -6.63 -19.24 10.43
N ARG A 255 -7.22 -20.10 9.60
CA ARG A 255 -7.62 -21.48 9.96
C ARG A 255 -7.01 -22.55 9.08
N HIS A 256 -6.82 -22.29 7.77
CA HIS A 256 -6.47 -23.34 6.81
C HIS A 256 -5.23 -23.02 5.99
N ASP A 257 -5.22 -21.91 5.25
CA ASP A 257 -4.12 -21.55 4.35
C ASP A 257 -3.88 -20.03 4.37
N VAL A 258 -2.60 -19.65 4.30
CA VAL A 258 -2.14 -18.27 4.14
C VAL A 258 -1.03 -18.25 3.08
N LEU A 259 -1.27 -17.56 1.98
CA LEU A 259 -0.28 -17.22 0.97
C LEU A 259 0.10 -15.74 1.09
N ILE A 260 1.39 -15.45 1.25
CA ILE A 260 1.94 -14.09 1.23
C ILE A 260 2.80 -13.94 0.00
N ALA A 261 2.36 -13.14 -0.96
CA ALA A 261 3.18 -12.73 -2.10
C ALA A 261 3.83 -11.37 -1.80
N ASN A 262 5.16 -11.29 -1.84
CA ASN A 262 5.87 -10.04 -1.54
C ASN A 262 7.26 -10.00 -2.21
N ALA A 263 7.59 -8.88 -2.85
CA ALA A 263 8.91 -8.69 -3.46
C ALA A 263 10.03 -8.61 -2.41
N TYR A 264 9.83 -7.81 -1.35
CA TYR A 264 10.83 -7.59 -0.30
C TYR A 264 10.30 -8.01 1.07
N PHE A 265 10.59 -9.25 1.44
CA PHE A 265 10.12 -9.88 2.67
C PHE A 265 11.16 -9.81 3.78
N LEU A 266 11.18 -8.70 4.50
CA LEU A 266 12.01 -8.47 5.69
C LEU A 266 11.16 -8.23 6.94
N PRO A 267 10.42 -9.26 7.42
CA PRO A 267 9.53 -9.12 8.57
C PRO A 267 10.29 -8.92 9.89
N GLY A 268 9.73 -8.09 10.76
CA GLY A 268 10.19 -7.98 12.15
C GLY A 268 9.89 -9.24 12.96
N LYS A 269 10.54 -9.38 14.14
CA LYS A 269 10.43 -10.58 15.00
C LYS A 269 8.98 -10.98 15.28
N LYS A 270 8.11 -10.04 15.66
CA LYS A 270 6.69 -10.32 15.96
C LYS A 270 5.93 -10.94 14.80
N PHE A 271 6.25 -10.51 13.57
CA PHE A 271 5.60 -11.01 12.37
C PHE A 271 6.09 -12.43 12.05
N ARG A 272 7.40 -12.71 12.24
CA ARG A 272 7.96 -14.07 12.10
C ARG A 272 7.39 -15.03 13.14
N ASP A 273 7.39 -14.64 14.40
CA ASP A 273 6.81 -15.43 15.50
C ASP A 273 5.34 -15.76 15.21
N ALA A 274 4.58 -14.79 14.67
CA ALA A 274 3.19 -15.01 14.28
C ALA A 274 3.03 -16.02 13.13
N LEU A 275 3.93 -16.03 12.14
CA LEU A 275 3.91 -17.02 11.05
C LEU A 275 4.15 -18.43 11.57
N CYS A 276 5.18 -18.63 12.40
CA CYS A 276 5.45 -19.94 13.01
C CYS A 276 4.29 -20.39 13.90
N ALA A 277 3.70 -19.48 14.70
CA ALA A 277 2.50 -19.76 15.47
C ALA A 277 1.25 -20.07 14.61
N MET A 278 1.23 -19.74 13.31
CA MET A 278 0.17 -20.23 12.41
C MET A 278 0.43 -21.68 12.01
N VAL A 279 1.68 -22.02 11.69
CA VAL A 279 2.07 -23.39 11.33
C VAL A 279 1.82 -24.35 12.50
N GLU A 280 2.19 -23.96 13.73
CA GLU A 280 1.91 -24.73 14.95
C GLU A 280 0.41 -25.01 15.17
N ARG A 281 -0.47 -24.13 14.68
CA ARG A 281 -1.93 -24.31 14.74
C ARG A 281 -2.47 -25.16 13.58
N GLY A 282 -1.61 -25.71 12.73
CA GLY A 282 -2.00 -26.49 11.55
C GLY A 282 -2.40 -25.66 10.34
N VAL A 283 -2.13 -24.34 10.32
CA VAL A 283 -2.37 -23.50 9.14
C VAL A 283 -1.22 -23.68 8.14
N ARG A 284 -1.54 -23.95 6.87
CA ARG A 284 -0.54 -23.97 5.80
C ARG A 284 -0.07 -22.55 5.51
N VAL A 285 1.22 -22.27 5.68
CA VAL A 285 1.81 -20.94 5.41
C VAL A 285 2.76 -21.03 4.22
N ARG A 286 2.50 -20.23 3.18
CA ARG A 286 3.28 -20.13 1.95
C ARG A 286 3.74 -18.71 1.70
N LEU A 287 5.00 -18.53 1.34
CA LEU A 287 5.59 -17.25 0.95
C LEU A 287 5.97 -17.34 -0.53
N LEU A 288 5.39 -16.50 -1.37
CA LEU A 288 5.83 -16.33 -2.76
C LEU A 288 6.70 -15.09 -2.83
N LEU A 289 8.01 -15.31 -2.93
CA LEU A 289 9.02 -14.26 -2.82
C LEU A 289 9.76 -14.04 -4.14
N GLN A 290 10.39 -12.88 -4.29
CA GLN A 290 11.19 -12.57 -5.46
C GLN A 290 12.44 -13.46 -5.52
N GLY A 291 12.52 -14.32 -6.54
CA GLY A 291 13.67 -15.21 -6.75
C GLY A 291 14.89 -14.54 -7.40
N ARG A 292 14.71 -13.38 -8.04
CA ARG A 292 15.79 -12.65 -8.74
C ARG A 292 16.47 -11.64 -7.82
N VAL A 293 17.79 -11.50 -7.96
CA VAL A 293 18.60 -10.56 -7.19
C VAL A 293 18.59 -9.19 -7.85
N GLU A 294 17.77 -8.26 -7.37
CA GLU A 294 17.83 -6.86 -7.81
C GLU A 294 18.77 -6.02 -6.93
N TYR A 295 18.73 -6.25 -5.62
CA TYR A 295 19.58 -5.55 -4.65
C TYR A 295 20.30 -6.57 -3.77
N ARG A 296 21.61 -6.78 -4.02
CA ARG A 296 22.42 -7.82 -3.36
C ARG A 296 22.29 -7.79 -1.83
N LEU A 297 22.38 -6.60 -1.22
CA LEU A 297 22.26 -6.45 0.24
C LEU A 297 20.89 -6.91 0.77
N GLN A 298 19.81 -6.53 0.09
CA GLN A 298 18.46 -6.92 0.50
C GLN A 298 18.25 -8.41 0.31
N HIS A 299 18.70 -8.96 -0.82
CA HIS A 299 18.59 -10.38 -1.14
C HIS A 299 19.24 -11.26 -0.06
N TYR A 300 20.50 -10.98 0.32
CA TYR A 300 21.18 -11.76 1.35
C TYR A 300 20.57 -11.56 2.75
N ALA A 301 20.08 -10.35 3.06
CA ALA A 301 19.38 -10.09 4.31
C ALA A 301 18.07 -10.89 4.41
N GLN A 302 17.35 -11.09 3.30
CA GLN A 302 16.15 -11.91 3.25
C GLN A 302 16.47 -13.40 3.43
N GLN A 303 17.49 -13.90 2.72
CA GLN A 303 17.90 -15.31 2.81
C GLN A 303 18.28 -15.72 4.25
N ALA A 304 18.92 -14.82 5.01
CA ALA A 304 19.23 -15.06 6.41
C ALA A 304 17.98 -15.30 7.29
N LEU A 305 16.81 -14.77 6.90
CA LEU A 305 15.54 -14.96 7.62
C LEU A 305 14.81 -16.24 7.20
N TYR A 306 15.09 -16.78 6.01
CA TYR A 306 14.36 -17.92 5.46
C TYR A 306 14.64 -19.20 6.24
N GLY A 307 15.87 -19.39 6.74
CA GLY A 307 16.25 -20.57 7.51
C GLY A 307 15.33 -20.82 8.71
N ASP A 308 15.07 -19.80 9.51
CA ASP A 308 14.20 -19.93 10.70
C ASP A 308 12.74 -20.19 10.33
N LEU A 309 12.26 -19.59 9.24
CA LEU A 309 10.88 -19.76 8.77
C LEU A 309 10.65 -21.16 8.20
N VAL A 310 11.57 -21.65 7.38
CA VAL A 310 11.51 -23.01 6.82
C VAL A 310 11.60 -24.05 7.93
N LYS A 311 12.48 -23.85 8.92
CA LYS A 311 12.58 -24.72 10.11
C LYS A 311 11.26 -24.82 10.88
N CYS A 312 10.48 -23.74 10.95
CA CYS A 312 9.17 -23.75 11.60
C CYS A 312 8.02 -24.19 10.69
N GLY A 313 8.31 -24.69 9.48
CA GLY A 313 7.35 -25.30 8.55
C GLY A 313 6.68 -24.32 7.57
N VAL A 314 7.19 -23.10 7.44
CA VAL A 314 6.76 -22.18 6.38
C VAL A 314 7.34 -22.63 5.04
N GLN A 315 6.49 -22.67 4.00
CA GLN A 315 6.89 -22.98 2.62
C GLN A 315 7.30 -21.68 1.92
N ILE A 316 8.46 -21.67 1.24
CA ILE A 316 8.99 -20.54 0.47
C ILE A 316 9.27 -21.00 -0.95
#